data_AF-A0A2N1NHI4-F1
#
_entry.id   AF-A0A2N1NHI4-F1
#
_cell.length_a   1.000
_cell.length_b   1.000
_cell.length_c   1.000
_cell.angle_alpha   90.00
_cell.angle_beta   90.00
_cell.angle_gamma   90.00
#
_symmetry.space_group_name_H-M   'P 1'
#
loop_
_entity.id
_entity.type
_entity.pdbx_description
1 polymer ?
#
loop_
_entity_poly.entity_id
_entity_poly.type
_entity_poly.pdbx_seq_one_letter_code
_entity_poly.pdbx_strand_id
1 'polypeptide(L)'
;MTSNSEFISRLRTLKIAYDEDLLTKDEYDEFRLKELDNWSENQEEKKSFWGNLWDKACKFGSAILRTMIKPIVEGTLLLTGSIIKLISS
;
A
#
# COMPACT_ATOMS: atom_id res chain seq x y z
N MET A 1 7.33 -6.45 -26.60
CA MET A 1 6.84 -6.39 -25.20
C MET A 1 7.86 -5.57 -24.41
N THR A 2 7.44 -4.44 -23.83
CA THR A 2 8.35 -3.61 -23.02
C THR A 2 8.57 -4.29 -21.68
N SER A 3 9.81 -4.32 -21.20
CA SER A 3 10.13 -4.98 -19.93
C SER A 3 9.53 -4.20 -18.75
N ASN A 4 9.20 -4.88 -17.64
CA ASN A 4 8.69 -4.23 -16.42
C ASN A 4 9.57 -3.09 -15.91
N SER A 5 10.89 -3.22 -16.07
CA SER A 5 11.87 -2.17 -15.77
C SER A 5 11.60 -0.88 -16.55
N GLU A 6 11.33 -1.04 -17.85
CA GLU A 6 11.14 0.05 -18.79
C GLU A 6 9.79 0.75 -18.55
N PHE A 7 8.73 -0.02 -18.31
CA PHE A 7 7.43 0.50 -17.90
C PHE A 7 7.51 1.32 -16.61
N ILE A 8 8.15 0.77 -15.57
CA ILE A 8 8.35 1.48 -14.30
C ILE A 8 9.16 2.76 -14.52
N SER A 9 10.19 2.72 -15.37
CA SER A 9 11.01 3.88 -15.71
C SER A 9 10.16 4.99 -16.34
N ARG A 10 9.32 4.66 -17.33
CA ARG A 10 8.43 5.63 -18.00
C ARG A 10 7.42 6.25 -17.04
N LEU A 11 6.79 5.46 -16.16
CA LEU A 11 5.90 5.99 -15.13
C LEU A 11 6.62 6.92 -14.15
N ARG A 12 7.88 6.62 -13.82
CA ARG A 12 8.72 7.47 -12.95
C ARG A 12 9.02 8.80 -13.63
N THR A 13 9.37 8.77 -14.92
CA THR A 13 9.58 9.99 -15.72
C THR A 13 8.33 10.85 -15.81
N LEU A 14 7.15 10.25 -16.06
CA LEU A 14 5.89 10.98 -16.06
C LEU A 14 5.60 11.66 -14.72
N LYS A 15 5.88 10.96 -13.61
CA LYS A 15 5.72 11.54 -12.28
C LYS A 15 6.65 12.73 -12.04
N ILE A 16 7.92 12.60 -12.44
CA ILE A 16 8.89 13.70 -12.31
C ILE A 16 8.44 14.91 -13.14
N ALA A 17 8.01 14.70 -14.38
CA ALA A 17 7.53 15.79 -15.23
C ALA A 17 6.30 16.49 -14.64
N TYR A 18 5.40 15.76 -13.99
CA TYR A 18 4.27 16.35 -13.26
C TYR A 18 4.72 17.10 -12.01
N ASP A 19 5.62 16.51 -11.20
CA ASP A 19 6.15 17.14 -9.99
C ASP A 19 6.98 18.42 -10.30
N GLU A 20 7.50 18.55 -11.52
CA GLU A 20 8.21 19.74 -12.04
C GLU A 20 7.29 20.74 -12.77
N ASP A 21 5.97 20.59 -12.69
CA ASP A 21 4.96 21.44 -13.35
C ASP A 21 5.11 21.50 -14.90
N LEU A 22 5.78 20.51 -15.51
CA LEU A 22 5.93 20.41 -16.98
C LEU A 22 4.69 19.81 -17.65
N LEU A 23 3.81 19.19 -16.86
CA LEU A 23 2.56 18.59 -17.29
C LEU A 23 1.43 19.10 -16.41
N THR A 24 0.29 19.41 -17.02
CA THR A 24 -0.95 19.55 -16.27
C THR A 24 -1.39 18.21 -15.71
N LYS A 25 -2.27 18.25 -14.71
CA LYS A 25 -2.84 17.02 -14.12
C LYS A 25 -3.54 16.16 -15.17
N ASP A 26 -4.28 16.79 -16.08
CA ASP A 26 -5.04 16.09 -17.11
C ASP A 26 -4.10 15.38 -18.10
N GLU A 27 -3.02 16.02 -18.52
CA GLU A 27 -1.99 15.41 -19.38
C GLU A 27 -1.26 14.28 -18.67
N TYR A 28 -0.91 14.47 -17.39
CA TYR A 28 -0.30 13.43 -16.58
C TYR A 28 -1.20 12.19 -16.47
N ASP A 29 -2.48 12.39 -16.17
CA ASP A 29 -3.45 11.31 -16.03
C ASP A 29 -3.68 10.60 -17.38
N GLU A 30 -3.76 11.33 -18.49
CA GLU A 30 -3.88 10.75 -19.85
C GLU A 30 -2.68 9.87 -20.20
N PHE A 31 -1.45 10.39 -20.07
CA PHE A 31 -0.25 9.62 -20.42
C PHE A 31 -0.04 8.42 -19.50
N ARG A 32 -0.35 8.58 -18.22
CA ARG A 32 -0.27 7.49 -17.24
C ARG A 32 -1.27 6.37 -17.56
N LEU A 33 -2.50 6.72 -17.93
CA LEU A 33 -3.52 5.73 -18.32
C LEU A 33 -3.09 4.99 -19.59
N LYS A 34 -2.53 5.68 -20.58
CA LYS A 34 -2.04 5.07 -21.81
C LYS A 34 -0.90 4.06 -21.57
N GLU A 35 0.04 4.40 -20.68
CA GLU A 35 1.10 3.46 -20.28
C GLU A 35 0.54 2.24 -19.52
N LEU A 36 -0.48 2.45 -18.68
CA LEU A 36 -1.15 1.36 -17.97
C LEU A 36 -1.94 0.44 -18.91
N ASP A 37 -2.63 1.00 -19.91
CA ASP A 37 -3.38 0.23 -20.89
C ASP A 37 -2.45 -0.60 -21.78
N ASN A 38 -1.36 0.00 -22.27
CA ASN A 38 -0.32 -0.71 -23.03
C ASN A 38 0.36 -1.82 -22.21
N TRP A 39 0.53 -1.62 -20.90
CA TRP A 39 1.04 -2.67 -20.02
C TRP A 39 -0.01 -3.77 -19.75
N SER A 40 -1.30 -3.41 -19.72
CA SER A 40 -2.40 -4.32 -19.41
C SER A 40 -2.65 -5.40 -20.47
N GLU A 41 -2.11 -5.23 -21.68
CA GLU A 41 -2.09 -6.27 -22.71
C GLU A 41 -1.30 -7.52 -22.26
N ASN A 42 -0.47 -7.41 -21.22
CA ASN A 42 0.26 -8.53 -20.61
C ASN A 42 -0.48 -9.09 -19.37
N GLN A 43 -1.44 -9.99 -19.61
CA GLN A 43 -2.42 -10.48 -18.63
C GLN A 43 -1.83 -11.19 -17.38
N GLU A 44 -0.72 -11.93 -17.52
CA GLU A 44 -0.08 -12.60 -16.37
C GLU A 44 0.57 -11.62 -15.40
N GLU A 45 1.24 -10.59 -15.93
CA GLU A 45 1.94 -9.59 -15.13
C GLU A 45 0.96 -8.69 -14.37
N LYS A 46 -0.18 -8.37 -14.98
CA LYS A 46 -1.29 -7.66 -14.35
C LYS A 46 -1.80 -8.37 -13.10
N LYS A 47 -2.01 -9.69 -13.17
CA LYS A 47 -2.54 -10.48 -12.06
C LYS A 47 -1.57 -10.52 -10.88
N SER A 48 -0.27 -10.64 -11.16
CA SER A 48 0.80 -10.61 -10.15
C SER A 48 0.92 -9.26 -9.45
N PHE A 49 0.84 -8.15 -10.19
CA PHE A 49 0.91 -6.81 -9.62
C PHE A 49 -0.26 -6.52 -8.66
N TRP A 50 -1.50 -6.77 -9.10
CA TRP A 50 -2.68 -6.53 -8.26
C TRP A 50 -2.70 -7.45 -7.04
N GLY A 51 -2.27 -8.71 -7.19
CA GLY A 51 -2.06 -9.61 -6.06
C GLY A 51 -1.08 -9.05 -5.04
N ASN A 52 0.10 -8.60 -5.48
CA ASN A 52 1.11 -8.01 -4.61
C ASN A 52 0.65 -6.70 -3.94
N LEU A 53 -0.11 -5.87 -4.67
CA LEU A 53 -0.67 -4.63 -4.12
C LEU A 53 -1.73 -4.92 -3.06
N TRP A 54 -2.63 -5.87 -3.32
CA TRP A 54 -3.63 -6.33 -2.37
C TRP A 54 -3.00 -6.91 -1.10
N ASP A 55 -1.94 -7.71 -1.25
CA ASP A 55 -1.17 -8.26 -0.13
C ASP A 55 -0.55 -7.15 0.73
N LYS A 56 0.03 -6.12 0.11
CA LYS A 56 0.58 -4.97 0.83
C LYS A 56 -0.50 -4.20 1.57
N ALA A 57 -1.67 -3.98 0.95
CA ALA A 57 -2.80 -3.31 1.59
C ALA A 57 -3.31 -4.11 2.81
N CYS A 58 -3.44 -5.44 2.67
CA CYS A 58 -3.81 -6.33 3.77
C CYS A 58 -2.81 -6.27 4.94
N LYS A 59 -1.50 -6.28 4.64
CA LYS A 59 -0.45 -6.16 5.65
C LYS A 59 -0.49 -4.82 6.38
N PHE A 60 -0.70 -3.73 5.63
CA PHE A 60 -0.82 -2.40 6.21
C PHE A 60 -2.04 -2.28 7.12
N GLY A 61 -3.21 -2.74 6.66
CA GLY A 61 -4.43 -2.80 7.49
C GLY A 61 -4.24 -3.65 8.75
N SER A 62 -3.59 -4.80 8.62
CA SER A 62 -3.25 -5.67 9.77
C SER A 62 -2.31 -4.98 10.78
N ALA A 63 -1.35 -4.19 10.30
CA ALA A 63 -0.45 -3.43 11.15
C ALA A 63 -1.16 -2.31 11.93
N ILE A 64 -2.09 -1.60 11.26
CA ILE A 64 -2.93 -0.59 11.91
C ILE A 64 -3.81 -1.23 12.99
N LEU A 65 -4.51 -2.32 12.65
CA LEU A 65 -5.37 -3.04 13.59
C LEU A 65 -4.58 -3.55 14.80
N ARG A 66 -3.39 -4.11 14.58
CA ARG A 66 -2.50 -4.55 15.67
C ARG A 66 -2.12 -3.38 16.58
N THR A 67 -1.80 -2.22 16.02
CA THR A 67 -1.44 -1.01 16.77
C THR A 67 -2.61 -0.52 17.62
N MET A 68 -3.85 -0.64 17.14
CA MET A 68 -5.05 -0.24 17.89
C MET A 68 -5.43 -1.23 19.00
N ILE A 69 -5.24 -2.53 18.76
CA ILE A 69 -5.63 -3.58 19.73
C ILE A 69 -4.58 -3.73 20.85
N LYS A 70 -3.31 -3.47 20.57
CA LYS A 70 -2.21 -3.65 21.53
C LYS A 70 -2.43 -2.93 22.88
N PRO A 71 -2.84 -1.64 22.92
CA PRO A 71 -3.11 -0.94 24.19
C PRO A 71 -4.32 -1.52 24.94
N ILE A 72 -5.32 -2.04 24.23
CA ILE A 72 -6.51 -2.65 24.83
C ILE A 72 -6.13 -3.95 25.55
N VAL A 73 -5.31 -4.78 24.91
CA VAL A 73 -4.81 -6.04 25.47
C VAL A 73 -3.85 -5.78 26.65
N GLU A 74 -2.94 -4.83 26.51
CA GLU A 74 -2.02 -4.45 27.60
C GLU A 74 -2.78 -3.86 28.80
N GLY A 75 -3.79 -3.01 28.55
CA GLY A 75 -4.66 -2.46 29.58
C GLY A 75 -5.49 -3.52 30.31
N THR A 76 -6.06 -4.49 29.59
CA THR A 76 -6.79 -5.62 30.22
C THR A 76 -5.86 -6.52 31.02
N LEU A 77 -4.62 -6.74 30.57
CA LEU A 77 -3.61 -7.51 31.31
C LEU A 77 -3.21 -6.83 32.64
N LEU A 78 -3.03 -5.51 32.61
CA LEU A 78 -2.71 -4.71 33.81
C LEU A 78 -3.86 -4.68 34.81
N LEU A 79 -5.11 -4.56 34.33
CA LEU A 79 -6.31 -4.56 35.19
C LEU A 79 -6.53 -5.93 35.82
N THR A 80 -6.42 -7.01 35.05
CA THR A 80 -6.58 -8.39 35.57
C THR A 80 -5.46 -8.77 36.55
N GLY A 81 -4.21 -8.38 36.26
CA GLY A 81 -3.09 -8.58 37.19
C GLY A 81 -3.23 -7.81 38.51
N SER A 82 -3.79 -6.60 38.46
CA SER A 82 -4.06 -5.78 39.65
C SER A 82 -5.19 -6.36 40.51
N ILE A 83 -6.27 -6.83 39.87
CA ILE A 83 -7.40 -7.47 40.56
C ILE A 83 -6.98 -8.78 41.23
N ILE A 84 -6.16 -9.61 40.57
CA ILE A 84 -5.66 -10.86 41.14
C ILE A 84 -4.79 -10.58 42.38
N LYS A 85 -3.91 -9.56 42.34
CA LYS A 85 -3.13 -9.12 43.50
C LYS A 85 -3.99 -8.62 44.66
N LEU A 86 -5.10 -7.96 44.37
CA LEU A 86 -6.03 -7.42 45.37
C LEU A 86 -6.84 -8.52 46.07
N ILE A 87 -7.13 -9.62 45.38
CA ILE A 87 -7.87 -10.78 45.93
C ILE A 87 -6.94 -11.75 46.68
N SER A 88 -5.62 -11.69 46.42
CA SER A 88 -4.62 -12.57 47.04
C SER A 88 -3.87 -11.96 48.24
N SER A 89 -4.22 -10.72 48.64
CA SER A 89 -3.77 -10.05 49.86
C SER A 89 -4.84 -10.10 50.95
#